data_AF-A0A542AXN6-F1
#
_entry.id   AF-A0A542AXN6-F1
#
_cell.length_a   1.000
_cell.length_b   1.000
_cell.length_c   1.000
_cell.angle_alpha   90.00
_cell.angle_beta   90.00
_cell.angle_gamma   90.00
#
_symmetry.space_group_name_H-M   'P 1'
#
loop_
_entity.id
_entity.type
_entity.pdbx_description
1 polymer ?
#
loop_
_entity_poly.entity_id
_entity_poly.type
_entity_poly.pdbx_seq_one_letter_code
_entity_poly.pdbx_strand_id
1 'polypeptide(L)'
;MLKNLLYIFATIGFLSICIQIVQFFIEENRTQSYWNKCEKVEIGMKLNEAREIIGDLKYQYWTQDSKSGEIIIYERNGELEYSLEYDLIFAGSDNMRLIFDPKTLKITDKFCGE
;
A
#
# COMPACT_ATOMS: atom_id res chain seq x y z
N MET A 1 10.18 -24.84 37.76
CA MET A 1 11.01 -24.28 36.66
C MET A 1 10.29 -24.35 35.31
N LEU A 2 9.91 -25.53 34.82
CA LEU A 2 9.21 -25.70 33.53
C LEU A 2 7.90 -24.90 33.39
N LYS A 3 7.06 -24.89 34.43
CA LYS A 3 5.80 -24.11 34.44
C LYS A 3 6.03 -22.60 34.30
N ASN A 4 7.05 -22.05 34.96
CA ASN A 4 7.38 -20.62 34.86
C ASN A 4 7.89 -20.25 33.46
N LEU A 5 8.65 -21.15 32.84
CA LEU A 5 9.12 -20.98 31.46
C LEU A 5 7.94 -20.98 30.46
N LEU A 6 6.97 -21.88 30.65
CA LEU A 6 5.75 -21.93 29.83
C LEU A 6 4.92 -20.65 29.95
N TYR A 7 4.78 -20.08 31.15
CA TYR A 7 4.08 -18.80 31.34
C TYR A 7 4.80 -17.62 30.67
N ILE A 8 6.14 -17.60 30.69
CA ILE A 8 6.92 -16.58 29.96
C ILE A 8 6.66 -16.68 28.46
N PHE A 9 6.75 -17.89 27.88
CA PHE A 9 6.46 -18.08 26.45
C PHE A 9 5.01 -17.74 26.08
N ALA A 10 4.04 -18.12 26.92
CA ALA A 10 2.64 -17.76 26.70
C ALA A 10 2.42 -16.24 26.74
N THR A 11 3.10 -15.53 27.65
CA THR A 11 3.02 -14.06 27.75
C THR A 11 3.64 -13.40 26.52
N ILE A 12 4.81 -13.86 26.07
CA ILE A 12 5.46 -13.36 24.84
C ILE A 12 4.57 -13.62 23.62
N GLY A 13 4.00 -14.83 23.51
CA GLY A 13 3.09 -15.19 22.43
C GLY A 13 1.86 -14.29 22.40
N PHE A 14 1.24 -14.06 23.56
CA PHE A 14 0.08 -13.17 23.67
C PHE A 14 0.43 -11.72 23.28
N LEU A 15 1.54 -11.18 23.81
CA LEU A 15 2.00 -9.84 23.45
C LEU A 15 2.29 -9.72 21.94
N SER A 16 2.91 -10.74 21.35
CA SER A 16 3.19 -10.76 19.91
C SER A 16 1.90 -10.73 19.07
N ILE A 17 0.87 -11.49 19.47
CA ILE A 17 -0.43 -11.48 18.79
C ILE A 17 -1.09 -10.10 18.93
N CYS A 18 -1.07 -9.50 20.13
CA CYS A 18 -1.61 -8.15 20.32
C CYS A 18 -0.93 -7.11 19.43
N ILE A 19 0.40 -7.17 19.30
CA ILE A 19 1.16 -6.27 18.42
C ILE A 19 0.74 -6.45 16.97
N GLN A 20 0.62 -7.70 16.49
CA GLN A 20 0.21 -7.99 15.12
C GLN A 20 -1.21 -7.50 14.83
N ILE A 21 -2.15 -7.65 15.78
CA ILE A 21 -3.52 -7.14 15.64
C ILE A 21 -3.52 -5.61 15.51
N VAL A 22 -2.73 -4.91 16.35
CA VAL A 22 -2.63 -3.44 16.27
C VAL A 22 -2.04 -3.00 14.94
N GLN A 23 -0.99 -3.67 14.47
CA GLN A 23 -0.39 -3.40 13.17
C GLN A 23 -1.39 -3.61 12.05
N PHE A 24 -2.14 -4.71 12.07
CA PHE A 24 -3.20 -4.99 11.11
C PHE A 24 -4.21 -3.84 11.03
N PHE A 25 -4.73 -3.36 12.16
CA PHE A 25 -5.69 -2.24 12.16
C PHE A 25 -5.10 -0.93 11.64
N ILE A 26 -3.83 -0.65 11.93
CA ILE A 26 -3.15 0.57 11.43
C ILE A 26 -3.02 0.51 9.91
N GLU A 27 -2.53 -0.61 9.39
CA GLU A 27 -2.34 -0.77 7.96
C GLU A 27 -3.72 -0.74 7.25
N GLU A 28 -4.75 -1.39 7.81
CA GLU A 28 -6.09 -1.49 7.18
C GLU A 28 -6.72 -0.11 7.04
N ASN A 29 -6.66 0.68 8.11
CA ASN A 29 -7.13 2.04 8.11
C ASN A 29 -6.37 2.92 7.10
N ARG A 30 -5.06 2.66 6.90
CA ARG A 30 -4.26 3.36 5.89
C ARG A 30 -4.70 2.98 4.49
N THR A 31 -4.86 1.68 4.20
CA THR A 31 -5.32 1.18 2.91
C THR A 31 -6.70 1.74 2.56
N GLN A 32 -7.65 1.72 3.49
CA GLN A 32 -8.96 2.37 3.31
C GLN A 32 -8.83 3.88 3.07
N SER A 33 -7.90 4.56 3.74
CA SER A 33 -7.64 5.97 3.48
C SER A 33 -7.21 6.23 2.04
N TYR A 34 -6.31 5.40 1.51
CA TYR A 34 -5.83 5.50 0.14
C TYR A 34 -6.96 5.27 -0.87
N TRP A 35 -7.77 4.24 -0.66
CA TRP A 35 -8.94 3.93 -1.50
C TRP A 35 -9.95 5.08 -1.57
N ASN A 36 -10.36 5.60 -0.41
CA ASN A 36 -11.29 6.73 -0.32
C ASN A 36 -10.77 8.01 -1.00
N LYS A 37 -9.46 8.11 -1.24
CA LYS A 37 -8.83 9.25 -1.91
C LYS A 37 -8.53 8.99 -3.38
N CYS A 38 -8.45 7.72 -3.80
CA CYS A 38 -8.20 7.34 -5.18
C CYS A 38 -9.22 7.90 -6.16
N GLU A 39 -10.49 7.98 -5.74
CA GLU A 39 -11.55 8.58 -6.56
C GLU A 39 -11.25 10.04 -6.93
N LYS A 40 -10.51 10.77 -6.09
CA LYS A 40 -10.14 12.18 -6.29
C LYS A 40 -8.94 12.38 -7.23
N VAL A 41 -8.22 11.31 -7.57
CA VAL A 41 -7.12 11.36 -8.56
C VAL A 41 -7.72 11.40 -9.96
N GLU A 42 -7.30 12.32 -10.81
CA GLU A 42 -7.83 12.43 -12.18
C GLU A 42 -6.83 11.96 -13.22
N ILE A 43 -7.34 11.40 -14.34
CA ILE A 43 -6.50 11.06 -15.49
C ILE A 43 -5.91 12.35 -16.07
N GLY A 44 -4.61 12.33 -16.37
CA GLY A 44 -3.82 13.47 -16.85
C GLY A 44 -3.13 14.29 -15.75
N MET A 45 -3.47 14.06 -14.48
CA MET A 45 -2.81 14.65 -13.31
C MET A 45 -1.36 14.18 -13.20
N LYS A 46 -0.46 15.01 -12.64
CA LYS A 46 0.92 14.57 -12.39
C LYS A 46 0.96 13.54 -11.25
N LEU A 47 1.88 12.59 -11.35
CA LEU A 47 2.09 11.53 -10.37
C LEU A 47 2.32 12.12 -8.97
N ASN A 48 3.12 13.18 -8.82
CA ASN A 48 3.34 13.81 -7.52
C ASN A 48 2.07 14.42 -6.92
N GLU A 49 1.21 15.04 -7.73
CA GLU A 49 -0.08 15.60 -7.27
C GLU A 49 -1.03 14.48 -6.85
N ALA A 50 -1.07 13.38 -7.64
CA ALA A 50 -1.84 12.20 -7.28
C ALA A 50 -1.38 11.60 -5.95
N ARG A 51 -0.05 11.49 -5.74
CA ARG A 51 0.54 10.99 -4.49
C ARG A 51 0.29 11.91 -3.29
N GLU A 52 0.20 13.22 -3.53
CA GLU A 52 -0.20 14.18 -2.49
C GLU A 52 -1.65 13.95 -2.06
N ILE A 53 -2.56 13.76 -3.04
CA ILE A 53 -3.98 13.47 -2.79
C ILE A 53 -4.14 12.16 -2.01
N ILE A 54 -3.49 11.08 -2.45
CA ILE A 54 -3.49 9.79 -1.73
C ILE A 54 -2.92 9.96 -0.32
N GLY A 55 -1.89 10.80 -0.18
CA GLY A 55 -1.22 11.08 1.08
C GLY A 55 0.01 10.21 1.33
N ASP A 56 0.55 9.61 0.27
CA ASP A 56 1.77 8.80 0.29
C ASP A 56 3.02 9.60 -0.13
N LEU A 57 2.86 10.82 -0.66
CA LEU A 57 4.00 11.64 -1.13
C LEU A 57 5.09 11.82 -0.06
N LYS A 58 4.72 11.93 1.21
CA LYS A 58 5.67 12.01 2.35
C LYS A 58 6.56 10.76 2.52
N TYR A 59 6.15 9.63 1.94
CA TYR A 59 6.85 8.35 2.01
C TYR A 59 7.58 8.00 0.70
N GLN A 60 7.52 8.88 -0.33
CA GLN A 60 8.07 8.58 -1.67
C GLN A 60 9.57 8.22 -1.72
N TYR A 61 10.34 8.70 -0.75
CA TYR A 61 11.79 8.43 -0.65
C TYR A 61 12.10 7.21 0.24
N TRP A 62 11.08 6.60 0.82
CA TRP A 62 11.17 5.45 1.71
C TRP A 62 10.82 4.22 0.86
N THR A 63 11.70 3.91 -0.08
CA THR A 63 11.48 2.92 -1.16
C THR A 63 11.36 1.47 -0.68
N GLN A 64 11.23 1.24 0.63
CA GLN A 64 11.06 -0.07 1.27
C GLN A 64 10.10 -0.04 2.47
N ASP A 65 9.34 1.04 2.68
CA ASP A 65 8.32 1.05 3.73
C ASP A 65 6.97 0.59 3.17
N SER A 66 6.18 -0.12 3.98
CA SER A 66 4.82 -0.53 3.60
C SER A 66 3.87 0.66 3.41
N LYS A 67 4.34 1.90 3.65
CA LYS A 67 3.51 3.11 3.74
C LYS A 67 3.44 3.85 2.41
N SER A 68 4.41 3.70 1.52
CA SER A 68 4.39 4.22 0.15
C SER A 68 3.81 3.19 -0.82
N GLY A 69 3.21 3.66 -1.92
CA GLY A 69 3.00 2.80 -3.08
C GLY A 69 4.33 2.35 -3.67
N GLU A 70 4.37 1.13 -4.20
CA GLU A 70 5.50 0.55 -4.92
C GLU A 70 5.34 0.78 -6.42
N ILE A 71 6.43 1.10 -7.11
CA ILE A 71 6.40 1.20 -8.58
C ILE A 71 6.60 -0.19 -9.15
N ILE A 72 5.57 -0.69 -9.84
CA ILE A 72 5.61 -1.97 -10.54
C ILE A 72 5.68 -1.69 -12.04
N ILE A 73 6.52 -2.47 -12.74
CA ILE A 73 6.67 -2.40 -14.19
C ILE A 73 6.34 -3.77 -14.74
N TYR A 74 5.35 -3.83 -15.63
CA TYR A 74 4.93 -5.06 -16.29
C TYR A 74 4.91 -4.88 -17.80
N GLU A 75 5.27 -5.96 -18.50
CA GLU A 75 5.16 -6.02 -19.95
C GLU A 75 3.78 -6.56 -20.34
N ARG A 76 3.04 -5.80 -21.14
CA ARG A 76 1.74 -6.19 -21.68
C ARG A 76 1.72 -5.92 -23.18
N ASN A 77 1.48 -6.96 -23.97
CA ASN A 77 1.43 -6.88 -25.44
C ASN A 77 2.70 -6.25 -26.09
N GLY A 78 3.87 -6.44 -25.48
CA GLY A 78 5.14 -5.89 -25.97
C GLY A 78 5.40 -4.43 -25.56
N GLU A 79 4.53 -3.84 -24.73
CA GLU A 79 4.72 -2.51 -24.16
C GLU A 79 4.92 -2.59 -22.64
N LEU A 80 5.75 -1.69 -22.10
CA LEU A 80 5.95 -1.57 -20.65
C LEU A 80 4.88 -0.64 -20.06
N GLU A 81 4.15 -1.15 -19.09
CA GLU A 81 3.16 -0.41 -18.31
C GLU A 81 3.74 -0.16 -16.92
N TYR A 82 3.61 1.08 -16.44
CA TYR A 82 4.17 1.54 -15.17
C TYR A 82 3.01 1.86 -14.25
N SER A 83 2.95 1.17 -13.11
CA SER A 83 1.95 1.39 -12.08
C SER A 83 2.59 1.78 -10.76
N LEU A 84 1.88 2.60 -9.99
CA LEU A 84 2.13 2.81 -8.57
C LEU A 84 1.06 2.04 -7.81
N GLU A 85 1.45 0.93 -7.17
CA GLU A 85 0.54 -0.01 -6.51
C GLU A 85 0.60 0.14 -4.99
N TYR A 86 -0.56 -0.01 -4.36
CA TYR A 86 -0.73 0.14 -2.92
C TYR A 86 -1.33 -1.14 -2.36
N ASP A 87 -0.54 -1.82 -1.52
CA ASP A 87 -0.90 -3.13 -1.00
C ASP A 87 -2.17 -3.13 -0.15
N LEU A 88 -3.00 -4.12 -0.45
CA LEU A 88 -4.05 -4.60 0.44
C LEU A 88 -3.50 -5.59 1.44
N ILE A 89 -4.03 -5.53 2.66
CA ILE A 89 -3.72 -6.53 3.69
C ILE A 89 -4.47 -7.83 3.43
N PHE A 90 -5.62 -7.74 2.74
CA PHE A 90 -6.44 -8.90 2.43
C PHE A 90 -6.19 -9.39 1.01
N ALA A 91 -5.60 -10.58 0.89
CA ALA A 91 -5.17 -11.22 -0.37
C ALA A 91 -6.31 -11.62 -1.33
N GLY A 92 -7.53 -11.10 -1.15
CA GLY A 92 -8.71 -11.45 -1.93
C GLY A 92 -9.18 -10.36 -2.89
N SER A 93 -8.60 -9.16 -2.86
CA SER A 93 -8.96 -8.04 -3.74
C SER A 93 -7.74 -7.56 -4.51
N ASP A 94 -7.98 -7.01 -5.70
CA ASP A 94 -6.95 -6.35 -6.49
C ASP A 94 -6.44 -5.10 -5.76
N ASN A 95 -5.12 -4.90 -5.75
CA ASN A 95 -4.48 -3.73 -5.18
C ASN A 95 -4.93 -2.45 -5.90
N MET A 96 -5.06 -1.37 -5.14
CA MET A 96 -5.22 -0.05 -5.75
C MET A 96 -3.96 0.27 -6.55
N ARG A 97 -4.13 0.77 -7.77
CA ARG A 97 -2.99 1.14 -8.63
C ARG A 97 -3.29 2.36 -9.47
N LEU A 98 -2.27 3.19 -9.63
CA LEU A 98 -2.28 4.33 -10.54
C LEU A 98 -1.33 4.03 -11.69
N ILE A 99 -1.83 3.97 -12.91
CA ILE A 99 -1.02 3.74 -14.10
C ILE A 99 -0.56 5.09 -14.61
N PHE A 100 0.71 5.22 -14.96
CA PHE A 100 1.28 6.50 -15.38
C PHE A 100 2.26 6.34 -16.56
N ASP A 101 2.38 7.40 -17.35
CA ASP A 101 3.41 7.50 -18.39
C ASP A 101 4.76 7.86 -17.74
N PRO A 102 5.81 7.04 -17.89
CA PRO A 102 7.11 7.28 -17.27
C PRO A 102 7.84 8.53 -17.82
N LYS A 103 7.49 9.02 -19.01
CA LYS A 103 8.12 10.21 -19.62
C LYS A 103 7.49 11.49 -19.12
N THR A 104 6.16 11.53 -19.04
CA THR A 104 5.42 12.73 -18.63
C THR A 104 5.07 12.74 -17.14
N LEU A 105 5.20 11.59 -16.48
CA LEU A 105 4.77 11.34 -15.10
C LEU A 105 3.31 11.74 -14.88
N LYS A 106 2.46 11.51 -15.88
CA LYS A 106 1.02 11.77 -15.79
C LYS A 106 0.25 10.47 -15.63
N ILE A 107 -0.79 10.50 -14.81
CA ILE A 107 -1.71 9.38 -14.66
C ILE A 107 -2.43 9.15 -15.99
N THR A 108 -2.38 7.93 -16.49
CA THR A 108 -3.04 7.51 -17.74
C THR A 108 -4.27 6.67 -17.46
N ASP A 109 -4.28 5.95 -16.33
CA ASP A 109 -5.42 5.16 -15.87
C ASP A 109 -5.31 4.93 -14.35
N LYS A 110 -6.39 4.48 -13.71
CA LYS A 110 -6.40 4.16 -12.29
C LYS A 110 -7.38 3.02 -11.98
N PHE A 111 -7.03 2.25 -10.97
CA PHE A 111 -7.91 1.26 -10.37
C PHE A 111 -7.96 1.51 -8.86
N CYS A 112 -9.15 1.77 -8.34
CA CYS A 112 -9.36 2.18 -6.95
C CYS A 112 -9.84 1.06 -6.01
N GLY A 113 -9.76 -0.20 -6.45
CA GLY A 113 -10.36 -1.34 -5.73
C GLY A 113 -11.85 -1.51 -6.03
N GLU A 114 -12.39 -2.68 -5.71
CA GLU A 114 -13.84 -2.95 -5.55
C GLU A 114 -14.17 -3.20 -4.07
#